data_AF-A0A850AY84-F1
#
_entry.id   AF-A0A850AY84-F1
#
_cell.length_a   1.000
_cell.length_b   1.000
_cell.length_c   1.000
_cell.angle_alpha   90.00
_cell.angle_beta   90.00
_cell.angle_gamma   90.00
#
_symmetry.space_group_name_H-M   'P 1'
#
loop_
_entity.id
_entity.type
_entity.pdbx_description
1 polymer ?
#
loop_
_entity_poly.entity_id
_entity_poly.type
_entity_poly.pdbx_seq_one_letter_code
_entity_poly.pdbx_strand_id
1 'polypeptide(L)' 'MQRWKYRSLVLRDLSIAESKLNAEGEKGWELVSVCLLESNTARVFFKMRADSDGPDHAHQGDALGIQTPFS' A
#
# COMPACT_ATOMS: atom_id res chain seq x y z
N MET A 1 3.69 22.62 10.41
CA MET A 1 2.84 21.89 9.45
C MET A 1 3.13 20.40 9.61
N GLN A 2 2.11 19.56 9.83
CA GLN A 2 2.32 18.11 9.96
C GLN A 2 2.66 17.50 8.58
N ARG A 3 3.69 16.64 8.53
CA ARG A 3 4.10 15.95 7.30
C ARG A 3 3.43 14.57 7.25
N TRP A 4 2.96 14.18 6.06
CA TRP A 4 2.27 12.91 5.84
C TRP A 4 2.99 12.09 4.77
N LYS A 5 3.09 10.78 5.01
CA LYS A 5 3.50 9.79 4.02
C LYS A 5 2.25 9.13 3.46
N TYR A 6 2.21 8.91 2.15
CA TYR A 6 1.10 8.28 1.46
C TYR A 6 1.59 7.07 0.68
N ARG A 7 0.74 6.05 0.57
CA ARG A 7 1.02 4.87 -0.26
C ARG A 7 -0.26 4.27 -0.81
N SER A 8 -0.12 3.41 -1.80
CA SER A 8 -1.22 2.64 -2.37
C SER A 8 -0.89 1.15 -2.50
N LEU A 9 -1.89 0.30 -2.32
CA LEU A 9 -1.81 -1.15 -2.53
C LEU A 9 -2.87 -1.58 -3.54
N VAL A 10 -2.54 -2.50 -4.44
CA VAL A 10 -3.54 -3.18 -5.28
C VAL A 10 -3.89 -4.51 -4.66
N LEU A 11 -5.18 -4.69 -4.35
CA LEU A 11 -5.76 -5.93 -3.87
C LEU A 11 -6.41 -6.65 -5.04
N ARG A 12 -6.03 -7.91 -5.24
CA ARG A 12 -6.74 -8.87 -6.08
C ARG A 12 -7.42 -9.86 -5.15
N ASP A 13 -8.58 -10.35 -5.57
CA ASP A 13 -9.39 -11.32 -4.82
C ASP A 13 -9.77 -10.77 -3.44
N LEU A 14 -10.72 -9.83 -3.44
CA LEU A 14 -11.14 -9.06 -2.25
C LEU A 14 -11.53 -9.93 -1.05
N SER A 15 -11.99 -11.16 -1.28
CA SER A 15 -12.28 -12.14 -0.23
C SER A 15 -11.08 -12.54 0.63
N ILE A 16 -9.84 -12.35 0.14
CA ILE A 16 -8.58 -12.69 0.82
C ILE A 16 -7.88 -11.43 1.36
N ALA A 17 -8.37 -10.24 0.98
CA ALA A 17 -7.67 -8.99 1.15
C ALA A 17 -7.72 -8.40 2.57
N GLU A 18 -8.61 -8.89 3.43
CA GLU A 18 -8.74 -8.43 4.82
C GLU A 18 -7.42 -8.58 5.60
N SER A 19 -6.74 -9.71 5.44
CA SER A 19 -5.44 -9.97 6.07
C SER A 19 -4.37 -8.93 5.71
N LYS A 20 -4.33 -8.50 4.44
CA LYS A 20 -3.38 -7.50 3.95
C LYS A 20 -3.71 -6.11 4.50
N LEU A 21 -4.99 -5.75 4.53
CA LEU A 21 -5.44 -4.48 5.11
C LEU A 21 -5.10 -4.39 6.60
N ASN A 22 -5.33 -5.47 7.34
CA ASN A 22 -5.04 -5.53 8.77
C ASN A 22 -3.55 -5.43 9.05
N ALA A 23 -2.71 -6.17 8.31
CA ALA A 23 -1.25 -6.09 8.43
C ALA A 23 -0.70 -4.68 8.16
N GLU A 24 -1.36 -3.93 7.27
CA GLU A 24 -1.02 -2.55 7.00
C GLU A 24 -1.46 -1.59 8.12
N GLY A 25 -2.61 -1.84 8.74
CA GLY A 25 -3.06 -1.13 9.94
C GLY A 25 -2.15 -1.34 11.15
N GLU A 26 -1.66 -2.56 11.38
CA GLU A 26 -0.73 -2.89 12.47
C GLU A 26 0.61 -2.15 12.35
N LYS A 27 1.04 -1.85 11.12
CA LYS A 27 2.23 -1.02 10.84
C LYS A 27 1.99 0.47 11.10
N GLY A 28 0.78 0.88 11.50
CA GLY A 28 0.41 2.27 11.78
C GLY A 28 -0.08 3.05 10.56
N TRP A 29 -0.37 2.37 9.43
CA TRP A 29 -0.94 3.04 8.26
C TRP A 29 -2.46 3.15 8.38
N GLU A 30 -2.96 4.37 8.26
CA GLU A 30 -4.38 4.65 8.27
C GLU A 30 -4.98 4.48 6.87
N LEU A 31 -6.03 3.69 6.75
CA LEU A 31 -6.80 3.55 5.53
C LEU A 31 -7.53 4.87 5.21
N VAL A 32 -7.35 5.37 3.99
CA VAL A 32 -7.97 6.62 3.51
C VAL A 32 -9.14 6.34 2.58
N SER A 33 -8.93 5.47 1.60
CA SER A 33 -9.92 5.21 0.56
C SER A 33 -9.66 3.87 -0.12
N VAL A 34 -10.74 3.26 -0.62
CA VAL A 34 -10.71 2.06 -1.46
C VAL A 34 -11.45 2.39 -2.75
N CYS A 35 -10.79 2.19 -3.89
CA CYS A 35 -11.34 2.37 -5.21
C CYS A 35 -11.44 1.01 -5.90
N LEU A 36 -12.66 0.55 -6.14
CA LEU A 36 -12.89 -0.66 -6.93
C LEU A 36 -12.51 -0.38 -8.38
N LEU A 37 -11.66 -1.23 -8.95
CA LEU A 37 -11.23 -1.15 -10.34
C LEU A 37 -12.05 -2.12 -11.21
N GLU A 38 -12.25 -3.34 -10.70
CA GLU A 38 -12.98 -4.43 -11.34
C GLU A 38 -13.74 -5.24 -10.27
N SER A 39 -14.51 -6.25 -10.69
CA SER A 39 -15.35 -7.06 -9.79
C SER A 39 -14.62 -7.61 -8.55
N ASN A 40 -13.35 -7.98 -8.69
CA ASN A 40 -12.53 -8.55 -7.60
C ASN A 40 -11.20 -7.81 -7.37
N THR A 41 -11.05 -6.62 -7.93
CA THR A 41 -9.79 -5.86 -7.85
C THR A 41 -10.06 -4.48 -7.29
N ALA A 42 -9.30 -4.07 -6.26
CA ALA A 42 -9.38 -2.73 -5.69
C ALA A 42 -8.00 -2.11 -5.52
N ARG A 43 -7.93 -0.78 -5.65
CA ARG A 43 -6.79 0.02 -5.21
C ARG A 43 -7.12 0.68 -3.88
N VAL A 44 -6.23 0.52 -2.92
CA VAL A 44 -6.37 1.00 -1.56
C VAL A 44 -5.33 2.08 -1.31
N PHE A 45 -5.73 3.15 -0.64
CA PHE A 45 -4.87 4.28 -0.30
C PHE A 45 -4.73 4.40 1.21
N PHE A 46 -3.50 4.61 1.66
CA PHE A 46 -3.16 4.77 3.07
C PHE A 46 -2.37 6.05 3.32
N LYS A 47 -2.40 6.53 4.56
CA LYS A 47 -1.57 7.62 5.06
C LYS A 47 -0.93 7.28 6.41
N MET A 48 0.16 7.92 6.74
CA MET A 48 0.81 7.85 8.05
C MET A 48 1.49 9.19 8.35
N ARG A 49 1.56 9.60 9.62
CA ARG A 49 2.35 10.79 10.00
C ARG A 49 3.83 10.52 9.78
N ALA A 50 4.53 11.44 9.13
CA ALA A 50 5.95 11.26 8.80
C ALA A 50 6.85 11.20 10.03
N ASP A 51 6.40 11.77 11.15
CA ASP A 51 7.10 11.76 12.44
C ASP A 51 6.89 10.46 13.24
N SER A 52 6.04 9.55 12.75
CA SER A 52 5.83 8.21 13.34
C SER A 52 6.85 7.17 12.87
N ASP A 53 7.88 7.59 12.13
CA ASP A 53 9.02 6.75 11.77
C ASP A 53 9.89 6.48 13.01
N GLY A 54 9.63 5.35 13.68
CA GLY A 54 10.73 4.59 14.30
C GLY A 54 11.72 4.16 13.20
N PRO A 55 13.00 3.89 13.55
CA PRO A 55 14.07 3.78 12.57
C PRO A 55 13.82 2.61 11.60
N ASP A 56 13.99 2.91 10.30
CA ASP A 56 14.26 1.93 9.24
C ASP A 56 13.19 0.86 8.95
N HIS A 57 12.09 1.26 8.32
CA HIS A 57 11.42 0.39 7.35
C HIS A 57 11.45 0.99 5.94
N ALA A 58 12.66 1.35 5.50
CA ALA A 58 12.99 1.39 4.08
C ALA A 58 13.00 -0.06 3.54
N HIS A 59 11.82 -0.67 3.41
CA HIS A 59 11.67 -1.74 2.43
C HIS A 59 11.73 -1.08 1.06
N GLN A 60 12.97 -0.94 0.60
CA GLN A 60 13.40 -1.19 -0.76
C GLN A 60 12.33 -2.05 -1.44
N GLY A 61 11.48 -1.38 -2.21
CA GLY A 61 10.78 -2.02 -3.29
C GLY A 61 11.89 -2.51 -4.20
N ASP A 62 12.29 -3.76 -4.00
CA ASP A 62 12.83 -4.60 -5.05
C ASP A 62 11.74 -4.63 -6.12
N ALA A 63 11.74 -3.57 -6.93
CA ALA A 63 11.07 -3.52 -8.19
C ALA A 63 11.75 -4.60 -9.01
N LEU A 64 11.24 -5.83 -8.86
CA LEU A 64 11.44 -6.91 -9.82
C LEU A 64 11.15 -6.28 -11.19
N GLY A 65 12.25 -5.97 -11.87
CA GLY A 65 12.25 -5.39 -13.19
C GLY A 65 11.55 -6.37 -14.10
N ILE A 66 10.27 -6.11 -14.35
CA ILE A 66 9.58 -6.66 -15.51
C ILE A 66 10.21 -5.92 -16.68
N GLN A 67 11.30 -6.50 -17.16
CA GLN A 67 11.93 -6.20 -18.43
C GLN A 67 10.88 -6.50 -19.50
N THR A 68 10.14 -5.48 -19.95
CA THR A 68 9.30 -5.62 -21.14
C THR A 68 10.23 -5.67 -22.35
N PRO A 69 10.23 -6.74 -23.16
CA PRO A 69 10.94 -6.72 -24.42
C PRO A 69 10.13 -5.90 -25.44
N PHE A 70 10.82 -5.32 -26.42
CA PHE A 70 10.36 -4.51 -27.56
C PHE A 70 10.21 -3.00 -27.29
N SER A 71 10.75 -2.08 -28.11
CA SER A 71 11.36 -2.17 -29.46
C SER A 71 12.65 -1.35 -29.56
#